data_AF-A0A3Q8RPV4-F1
#
_entry.id   AF-A0A3Q8RPV4-F1
#
_cell.length_a   1.000
_cell.length_b   1.000
_cell.length_c   1.000
_cell.angle_alpha   90.00
_cell.angle_beta   90.00
_cell.angle_gamma   90.00
#
_symmetry.space_group_name_H-M   'P 1'
#
loop_
_entity.id
_entity.type
_entity.pdbx_description
1 polymer ?
#
loop_
_entity_poly.entity_id
_entity_poly.type
_entity_poly.pdbx_seq_one_letter_code
_entity_poly.pdbx_strand_id
1 'polypeptide(L)'
;MHLQTIAYHLERRIALSAIRSQFESYELVKREHSFLLYKITNNSYIYIKDYGSVVFMNCTNDLTNQIVSFLINKENSNINNLPSEKYNITFSDTIEVDFGTIQIKELNDDVAHIIMLNLAQSVALMNYVNKTSDLHDKTLVYSKQLEKMGSFKLSKIQMRKFIGKTLNLKNNIAENLFVFDSPDVAWNNKDLSDLDYKLKDELDIIKRHQGIENSLNVIKENLDLFNDILQHKYSSMLEWIIILLILFEVVQVIVEKLI
;
A
#
# COMPACT_ATOMS: atom_id res chain seq x y z
N MET A 1 20.03 -7.80 27.49
CA MET A 1 18.64 -7.30 27.53
C MET A 1 17.99 -7.65 26.20
N HIS A 2 16.75 -8.16 26.19
CA HIS A 2 16.02 -8.43 24.95
C HIS A 2 14.86 -7.45 24.87
N LEU A 3 14.85 -6.64 23.81
CA LEU A 3 13.73 -5.77 23.51
C LEU A 3 12.95 -6.37 22.36
N GLN A 4 11.72 -5.93 22.17
CA GLN A 4 10.87 -6.41 21.10
C GLN A 4 10.27 -5.23 20.37
N THR A 5 10.14 -5.34 19.06
CA THR A 5 9.44 -4.35 18.25
C THR A 5 8.39 -5.02 17.39
N ILE A 6 7.24 -4.37 17.26
CA ILE A 6 6.13 -4.83 16.45
C ILE A 6 5.52 -3.66 15.68
N ALA A 7 5.36 -3.86 14.38
CA ALA A 7 4.75 -2.91 13.46
C ALA A 7 3.36 -3.40 13.04
N TYR A 8 2.45 -2.46 12.84
CA TYR A 8 1.11 -2.67 12.30
C TYR A 8 0.82 -1.67 11.20
N HIS A 9 0.10 -2.09 10.17
CA HIS A 9 -0.45 -1.19 9.17
C HIS A 9 -1.97 -1.11 9.29
N LEU A 10 -2.50 0.10 9.52
CA LEU A 10 -3.92 0.34 9.82
C LEU A 10 -4.80 0.48 8.57
N GLU A 11 -4.22 0.32 7.38
CA GLU A 11 -4.85 0.48 6.06
C GLU A 11 -5.55 1.83 5.82
N ARG A 12 -5.24 2.84 6.63
CA ARG A 12 -5.82 4.17 6.54
C ARG A 12 -4.78 5.22 6.87
N ARG A 13 -4.91 6.40 6.27
CA ARG A 13 -4.09 7.55 6.63
C ARG A 13 -4.39 8.01 8.05
N ILE A 14 -3.35 8.51 8.68
CA ILE A 14 -3.36 9.03 10.04
C ILE A 14 -3.09 10.53 9.98
N ALA A 15 -4.06 11.32 10.47
CA ALA A 15 -3.84 12.74 10.66
C ALA A 15 -2.95 12.98 11.89
N LEU A 16 -1.64 13.14 11.67
CA LEU A 16 -0.65 13.31 12.74
C LEU A 16 -0.96 14.49 13.66
N SER A 17 -1.62 15.54 13.15
CA SER A 17 -2.08 16.69 13.96
C SER A 17 -3.09 16.30 15.05
N ALA A 18 -3.98 15.34 14.78
CA ALA A 18 -5.03 14.90 15.70
C ALA A 18 -4.51 14.00 16.83
N ILE A 19 -3.34 13.40 16.66
CA ILE A 19 -2.74 12.49 17.65
C ILE A 19 -2.09 13.25 18.80
N ARG A 20 -1.59 14.46 18.53
CA ARG A 20 -0.74 15.21 19.47
C ARG A 20 -1.42 15.47 20.81
N SER A 21 -2.70 15.84 20.79
CA SER A 21 -3.47 16.13 22.02
C SER A 21 -3.68 14.91 22.91
N GLN A 22 -3.54 13.70 22.36
CA GLN A 22 -3.79 12.45 23.08
C GLN A 22 -2.50 11.80 23.61
N PHE A 23 -1.34 12.26 23.13
CA PHE A 23 -0.01 11.74 23.45
C PHE A 23 0.80 12.75 24.28
N GLU A 24 0.16 13.77 24.86
CA GLU A 24 0.83 14.82 25.66
C GLU A 24 1.62 14.28 26.86
N SER A 25 1.27 13.08 27.34
CA SER A 25 1.98 12.39 28.43
C SER A 25 3.30 11.74 28.02
N TYR A 26 3.61 11.65 26.72
CA TYR A 26 4.82 11.04 26.19
C TYR A 26 5.78 12.09 25.63
N GLU A 27 7.08 11.83 25.73
CA GLU A 27 8.11 12.72 25.20
C GLU A 27 8.14 12.63 23.67
N LEU A 28 7.90 13.74 22.97
CA LEU A 28 8.04 13.81 21.52
C LEU A 28 9.49 14.06 21.15
N VAL A 29 10.18 13.03 20.67
CA VAL A 29 11.63 13.07 20.41
C VAL A 29 11.95 13.56 19.00
N LYS A 30 11.19 13.09 18.00
CA LYS A 30 11.34 13.55 16.61
C LYS A 30 9.99 13.81 15.97
N ARG A 31 9.98 14.83 15.12
CA ARG A 31 8.79 15.29 14.41
C ARG A 31 9.16 15.71 13.00
N GLU A 32 8.46 15.14 12.04
CA GLU A 32 8.45 15.59 10.66
C GLU A 32 7.01 15.68 10.15
N HIS A 33 6.84 16.16 8.91
CA HIS A 33 5.51 16.21 8.30
C HIS A 33 4.89 14.82 8.15
N SER A 34 5.72 13.80 7.90
CA SER A 34 5.28 12.43 7.61
C SER A 34 5.31 11.48 8.80
N PHE A 35 5.91 11.88 9.94
CA PHE A 35 5.99 11.00 11.11
C PHE A 35 6.11 11.70 12.46
N LEU A 36 5.77 10.95 13.51
CA LEU A 36 5.99 11.29 14.91
C LEU A 36 6.72 10.13 15.60
N LEU A 37 7.77 10.44 16.37
CA LEU A 37 8.46 9.50 17.25
C LEU A 37 8.32 9.95 18.69
N TYR A 38 7.61 9.15 19.48
CA TYR A 38 7.44 9.35 20.91
C TYR A 38 8.29 8.37 21.70
N LYS A 39 8.83 8.83 22.82
CA LYS A 39 9.53 8.04 23.82
C LYS A 39 8.67 7.96 25.08
N ILE A 40 8.39 6.74 25.50
CA ILE A 40 7.60 6.46 26.70
C ILE A 40 8.54 6.28 27.90
N THR A 41 9.59 5.49 27.71
CA THR A 41 10.66 5.23 28.68
C THR A 41 11.99 5.12 27.93
N ASN A 42 13.11 4.97 28.64
CA ASN A 42 14.45 4.93 28.01
C ASN A 42 14.59 3.93 26.84
N ASN A 43 13.88 2.80 26.90
CA ASN A 43 13.95 1.74 25.90
C ASN A 43 12.61 1.48 25.19
N SER A 44 11.63 2.38 25.32
CA SER A 44 10.27 2.18 24.80
C SER A 44 9.82 3.35 23.95
N TYR A 45 9.42 3.07 22.71
CA TYR A 45 9.13 4.07 21.69
C TYR A 45 7.84 3.73 20.93
N ILE A 46 7.17 4.78 20.47
CA ILE A 46 6.03 4.69 19.53
C ILE A 46 6.36 5.53 18.31
N TYR A 47 6.27 4.91 17.14
CA TYR A 47 6.48 5.57 15.86
C TYR A 47 5.18 5.55 15.07
N ILE A 48 4.75 6.71 14.59
CA ILE A 48 3.49 6.86 13.86
C ILE A 48 3.78 7.53 12.54
N LYS A 49 3.40 6.86 11.46
CA LYS A 49 3.59 7.33 10.09
C LYS A 49 2.25 7.75 9.48
N ASP A 50 2.26 8.88 8.78
CA ASP A 50 1.07 9.49 8.18
C ASP A 50 0.30 8.56 7.22
N TYR A 51 1.01 7.68 6.51
CA TYR A 51 0.41 6.69 5.62
C TYR A 51 -0.24 5.48 6.32
N GLY A 52 -0.26 5.45 7.66
CA GLY A 52 -1.04 4.46 8.40
C GLY A 52 -0.27 3.35 9.07
N SER A 53 1.06 3.40 9.07
CA SER A 53 1.87 2.43 9.82
C SER A 53 2.19 2.96 11.22
N VAL A 54 2.13 2.06 12.19
CA VAL A 54 2.45 2.34 13.60
C VAL A 54 3.39 1.26 14.10
N VAL A 55 4.47 1.65 14.76
CA VAL A 55 5.46 0.73 15.31
C VAL A 55 5.60 0.98 16.79
N PHE A 56 5.67 -0.10 17.54
CA PHE A 56 5.85 -0.12 18.98
C PHE A 56 7.16 -0.82 19.28
N MET A 57 8.04 -0.15 20.01
CA MET A 57 9.28 -0.73 20.52
C MET A 57 9.15 -0.86 22.02
N ASN A 58 9.29 -2.09 22.52
CA ASN A 58 9.27 -2.46 23.92
C ASN A 58 8.08 -1.86 24.68
N CYS A 59 6.90 -1.84 24.05
CA CYS A 59 5.66 -1.39 24.65
C CYS A 59 4.90 -2.59 25.22
N THR A 60 4.05 -2.37 26.23
CA THR A 60 3.16 -3.41 26.73
C THR A 60 2.05 -3.71 25.70
N ASN A 61 1.52 -4.93 25.74
CA ASN A 61 0.40 -5.33 24.88
C ASN A 61 -0.84 -4.47 25.15
N ASP A 62 -1.11 -4.11 26.40
CA ASP A 62 -2.24 -3.27 26.78
C ASP A 62 -2.16 -1.89 26.14
N LEU A 63 -0.98 -1.24 26.22
CA LEU A 63 -0.75 0.05 25.60
C LEU A 63 -0.86 -0.02 24.07
N THR A 64 -0.28 -1.07 23.48
CA THR A 64 -0.33 -1.32 22.03
C THR A 64 -1.78 -1.44 21.57
N ASN A 65 -2.59 -2.26 22.25
CA ASN A 65 -4.00 -2.48 21.93
C ASN A 65 -4.83 -1.19 22.11
N GLN A 66 -4.58 -0.44 23.18
CA GLN A 66 -5.25 0.83 23.45
C GLN A 66 -4.99 1.84 22.34
N ILE A 67 -3.72 2.02 21.95
CA ILE A 67 -3.33 2.97 20.91
C ILE A 67 -3.87 2.53 19.55
N VAL A 68 -3.74 1.26 19.17
CA VAL A 68 -4.24 0.78 17.89
C VAL A 68 -5.77 0.93 17.79
N SER A 69 -6.51 0.60 18.85
CA SER A 69 -7.97 0.74 18.87
C SER A 69 -8.41 2.20 18.72
N PHE A 70 -7.70 3.12 19.40
CA PHE A 70 -7.87 4.55 19.23
C PHE A 70 -7.58 4.98 17.78
N LEU A 71 -6.45 4.55 17.23
CA LEU A 71 -6.01 4.90 15.88
C LEU A 71 -6.82 4.24 14.76
N ILE A 72 -7.66 3.24 15.03
CA ILE A 72 -8.62 2.67 14.07
C ILE A 72 -10.00 3.32 14.24
N ASN A 73 -10.27 4.00 15.36
CA ASN A 73 -11.60 4.51 15.73
C ASN A 73 -12.65 3.38 15.70
N LYS A 74 -12.30 2.20 16.23
CA LYS A 74 -13.18 1.04 16.30
C LYS A 74 -12.90 0.26 17.59
N GLU A 75 -13.86 0.26 18.51
CA GLU A 75 -13.73 -0.36 19.84
C GLU A 75 -13.49 -1.88 19.79
N ASN A 76 -13.74 -2.54 18.65
CA ASN A 76 -13.61 -3.99 18.46
C ASN A 76 -12.78 -4.36 17.21
N SER A 77 -11.77 -3.57 16.84
CA SER A 77 -10.84 -3.98 15.78
C SER A 77 -9.93 -5.10 16.27
N ASN A 78 -10.02 -6.27 15.65
CA ASN A 78 -9.09 -7.37 15.91
C ASN A 78 -7.72 -7.00 15.34
N ILE A 79 -6.80 -6.58 16.22
CA ILE A 79 -5.42 -6.23 15.90
C ILE A 79 -4.69 -7.35 15.14
N ASN A 80 -5.08 -8.61 15.37
CA ASN A 80 -4.48 -9.79 14.74
C ASN A 80 -4.77 -9.91 13.24
N ASN A 81 -5.76 -9.18 12.72
CA ASN A 81 -6.07 -9.18 11.29
C ASN A 81 -5.30 -8.10 10.51
N LEU A 82 -4.59 -7.21 11.21
CA LEU A 82 -3.81 -6.16 10.56
C LEU A 82 -2.50 -6.75 10.02
N PRO A 83 -2.02 -6.29 8.85
CA PRO A 83 -0.67 -6.56 8.41
C PRO A 83 0.30 -6.13 9.52
N SER A 84 1.12 -7.08 9.96
CA SER A 84 2.01 -6.88 11.10
C SER A 84 3.32 -7.63 10.92
N GLU A 85 4.35 -7.12 11.57
CA GLU A 85 5.69 -7.68 11.52
C GLU A 85 6.42 -7.42 12.83
N LYS A 86 7.17 -8.41 13.30
CA LYS A 86 7.74 -8.41 14.65
C LYS A 86 9.19 -8.89 14.62
N TYR A 87 10.03 -8.14 15.34
CA TYR A 87 11.45 -8.41 15.49
C TYR A 87 11.85 -8.34 16.97
N ASN A 88 12.84 -9.15 17.34
CA ASN A 88 13.54 -9.03 18.61
C ASN A 88 14.78 -8.17 18.42
N ILE A 89 15.13 -7.37 19.42
CA ILE A 89 16.32 -6.52 19.42
C ILE A 89 17.26 -7.02 20.50
N THR A 90 18.49 -7.28 20.12
CA THR A 90 19.57 -7.74 21.00
C THR A 90 20.78 -6.79 20.89
N PHE A 91 21.62 -6.81 21.92
CA PHE A 91 22.79 -5.93 22.00
C PHE A 91 24.06 -6.73 21.72
N SER A 92 24.87 -6.24 20.79
CA SER A 92 26.10 -6.87 20.29
C SER A 92 27.08 -5.80 19.83
N ASP A 93 28.39 -6.09 19.81
CA ASP A 93 29.40 -5.14 19.31
C ASP A 93 29.30 -4.90 17.79
N THR A 94 28.53 -5.73 17.10
CA THR A 94 28.30 -5.67 15.66
C THR A 94 26.83 -5.40 15.35
N ILE A 95 26.59 -4.75 14.20
CA ILE A 95 25.25 -4.53 13.68
C ILE A 95 24.95 -5.68 12.72
N GLU A 96 23.91 -6.45 13.00
CA GLU A 96 23.44 -7.54 12.14
C GLU A 96 21.92 -7.54 12.13
N VAL A 97 21.33 -7.83 10.98
CA VAL A 97 19.89 -8.03 10.85
C VAL A 97 19.73 -9.39 10.22
N ASP A 98 18.92 -10.22 10.85
CA ASP A 98 18.59 -11.57 10.40
C ASP A 98 17.10 -11.79 10.66
N PHE A 99 16.56 -12.90 10.18
CA PHE A 99 15.14 -13.22 10.26
C PHE A 99 14.60 -13.12 11.70
N GLY A 100 13.79 -12.09 11.95
CA GLY A 100 13.16 -11.84 13.24
C GLY A 100 14.09 -11.30 14.35
N THR A 101 15.36 -10.98 14.06
CA THR A 101 16.32 -10.46 15.04
C THR A 101 17.14 -9.29 14.49
N ILE A 102 17.25 -8.21 15.28
CA ILE A 102 18.07 -7.03 15.00
C ILE A 102 19.13 -6.90 16.10
N GLN A 103 20.40 -7.00 15.74
CA GLN A 103 21.54 -6.75 16.63
C GLN A 103 22.02 -5.32 16.47
N ILE A 104 22.15 -4.60 17.59
CA ILE A 104 22.64 -3.21 17.64
C ILE A 104 23.66 -3.04 18.76
N LYS A 105 24.55 -2.05 18.63
CA LYS A 105 25.53 -1.71 19.68
C LYS A 105 24.88 -1.08 20.90
N GLU A 106 24.03 -0.09 20.64
CA GLU A 106 23.30 0.65 21.64
C GLU A 106 21.95 1.11 21.08
N LEU A 107 21.00 1.36 21.97
CA LEU A 107 19.71 1.93 21.62
C LEU A 107 19.72 3.41 21.97
N ASN A 108 19.63 4.25 20.94
CA ASN A 108 19.39 5.69 21.07
C ASN A 108 18.22 6.08 20.14
N ASP A 109 17.83 7.35 20.19
CA ASP A 109 16.66 7.84 19.47
C ASP A 109 16.81 7.73 17.93
N ASP A 110 18.04 7.81 17.42
CA ASP A 110 18.33 7.64 15.99
C ASP A 110 18.24 6.17 15.55
N VAL A 111 18.80 5.26 16.35
CA VAL A 111 18.70 3.81 16.12
C VAL A 111 17.24 3.35 16.19
N ALA A 112 16.50 3.80 17.20
CA ALA A 112 15.07 3.52 17.32
C ALA A 112 14.30 4.02 16.09
N HIS A 113 14.60 5.25 15.65
CA HIS A 113 13.99 5.83 14.46
C HIS A 113 14.22 4.97 13.20
N ILE A 114 15.46 4.54 12.93
CA ILE A 114 15.79 3.75 11.73
C ILE A 114 15.09 2.39 11.73
N ILE A 115 15.12 1.69 12.87
CA ILE A 115 14.44 0.40 13.02
C ILE A 115 12.94 0.56 12.76
N MET A 116 12.32 1.53 13.41
CA MET A 116 10.87 1.72 13.34
C MET A 116 10.42 2.25 11.98
N LEU A 117 11.23 3.07 11.30
CA LEU A 117 10.95 3.53 9.93
C LEU A 117 10.92 2.34 8.95
N ASN A 118 11.96 1.50 8.97
CA ASN A 118 12.06 0.36 8.07
C ASN A 118 10.94 -0.67 8.32
N LEU A 119 10.61 -0.95 9.58
CA LEU A 119 9.47 -1.81 9.91
C LEU A 119 8.13 -1.20 9.48
N ALA A 120 7.94 0.12 9.64
CA ALA A 120 6.74 0.82 9.18
C ALA A 120 6.57 0.73 7.66
N GLN A 121 7.67 0.81 6.90
CA GLN A 121 7.68 0.63 5.44
C GLN A 121 7.37 -0.82 5.06
N SER A 122 7.95 -1.80 5.76
CA SER A 122 7.71 -3.22 5.47
C SER A 122 6.24 -3.63 5.64
N VAL A 123 5.59 -3.25 6.75
CA VAL A 123 4.16 -3.58 6.95
C VAL A 123 3.23 -2.84 5.98
N ALA A 124 3.60 -1.64 5.52
CA ALA A 124 2.86 -0.94 4.46
C ALA A 124 3.03 -1.65 3.11
N LEU A 125 4.25 -2.05 2.76
CA LEU A 125 4.53 -2.86 1.57
C LEU A 125 3.75 -4.18 1.60
N MET A 126 3.69 -4.86 2.75
CA MET A 126 2.89 -6.08 2.92
C MET A 126 1.43 -5.85 2.54
N ASN A 127 0.82 -4.76 3.00
CA ASN A 127 -0.54 -4.38 2.61
C ASN A 127 -0.67 -4.14 1.10
N TYR A 128 0.27 -3.42 0.50
CA TYR A 128 0.24 -3.11 -0.93
C TYR A 128 0.47 -4.35 -1.80
N VAL A 129 1.33 -5.28 -1.40
CA VAL A 129 1.49 -6.59 -2.05
C VAL A 129 0.16 -7.33 -2.05
N ASN A 130 -0.50 -7.43 -0.89
CA ASN A 130 -1.80 -8.12 -0.77
C ASN A 130 -2.87 -7.49 -1.66
N LYS A 131 -2.98 -6.16 -1.66
CA LYS A 131 -3.93 -5.42 -2.49
C LYS A 131 -3.64 -5.58 -3.99
N THR A 132 -2.38 -5.59 -4.37
CA THR A 132 -1.96 -5.79 -5.76
C THR A 132 -2.24 -7.22 -6.23
N SER A 133 -2.02 -8.21 -5.37
CA SER A 133 -2.38 -9.61 -5.64
C SER A 133 -3.88 -9.77 -5.89
N ASP A 134 -4.76 -9.15 -5.09
CA ASP A 134 -6.22 -9.18 -5.31
C ASP A 134 -6.61 -8.61 -6.69
N LEU A 135 -5.95 -7.54 -7.13
CA LEU A 135 -6.20 -6.98 -8.48
C LEU A 135 -5.65 -7.90 -9.58
N HIS A 136 -4.48 -8.51 -9.37
CA HIS A 136 -3.87 -9.44 -10.30
C HIS A 136 -4.77 -10.66 -10.52
N ASP A 137 -5.24 -11.29 -9.44
CA ASP A 137 -6.11 -12.46 -9.50
C ASP A 137 -7.41 -12.17 -10.24
N LYS A 138 -8.02 -11.00 -9.98
CA LYS A 138 -9.21 -10.53 -10.71
C LYS A 138 -8.93 -10.34 -12.19
N THR A 139 -7.77 -9.79 -12.53
CA THR A 139 -7.35 -9.61 -13.93
C THR A 139 -7.20 -10.95 -14.64
N LEU A 140 -6.54 -11.92 -14.00
CA LEU A 140 -6.36 -13.27 -14.53
C LEU A 140 -7.68 -13.99 -14.80
N VAL A 141 -8.71 -13.77 -13.96
CA VAL A 141 -10.05 -14.33 -14.21
C VAL A 141 -10.60 -13.85 -15.56
N TYR A 142 -10.45 -12.57 -15.90
CA TYR A 142 -10.93 -12.02 -17.18
C TYR A 142 -10.05 -12.46 -18.35
N SER A 143 -8.72 -12.52 -18.18
CA SER A 143 -7.81 -13.05 -19.22
C SER A 143 -8.18 -14.48 -19.61
N LYS A 144 -8.44 -15.35 -18.61
CA LYS A 144 -8.87 -16.74 -18.85
C LYS A 144 -10.25 -16.85 -19.51
N GLN A 145 -11.17 -15.94 -19.22
CA GLN A 145 -12.46 -15.89 -19.93
C GLN A 145 -12.26 -15.52 -21.40
N LEU A 146 -11.43 -14.51 -21.66
CA LEU A 146 -11.11 -14.07 -23.01
C LEU A 146 -10.44 -15.19 -23.82
N GLU A 147 -9.48 -15.91 -23.24
CA GLU A 147 -8.83 -17.09 -23.84
C GLU A 147 -9.85 -18.17 -24.25
N LYS A 148 -10.76 -18.54 -23.33
CA LYS A 148 -11.68 -19.68 -23.55
C LYS A 148 -12.90 -19.34 -24.39
N MET A 149 -13.40 -18.11 -24.29
CA MET A 149 -14.71 -17.72 -24.83
C MET A 149 -14.62 -16.60 -25.88
N GLY A 150 -13.45 -16.02 -26.13
CA GLY A 150 -13.28 -14.83 -26.97
C GLY A 150 -13.96 -13.57 -26.41
N SER A 151 -14.47 -13.63 -25.17
CA SER A 151 -15.17 -12.54 -24.49
C SER A 151 -15.07 -12.71 -22.97
N PHE A 152 -15.29 -11.63 -22.23
CA PHE A 152 -15.33 -11.66 -20.77
C PHE A 152 -16.59 -11.00 -20.24
N LYS A 153 -17.06 -11.47 -19.08
CA LYS A 153 -18.32 -11.04 -18.46
C LYS A 153 -18.08 -9.82 -17.56
N LEU A 154 -17.81 -8.67 -18.17
CA LEU A 154 -17.62 -7.40 -17.46
C LEU A 154 -18.29 -6.24 -18.20
N SER A 155 -19.11 -5.46 -17.49
CA SER A 155 -19.73 -4.25 -18.06
C SER A 155 -18.74 -3.09 -18.16
N LYS A 156 -19.00 -2.11 -19.04
CA LYS A 156 -18.20 -0.86 -19.14
C LYS A 156 -18.09 -0.12 -17.79
N ILE A 157 -19.16 -0.13 -17.00
CA ILE A 157 -19.17 0.55 -15.69
C ILE A 157 -18.28 -0.20 -14.70
N GLN A 158 -18.37 -1.53 -14.63
CA GLN A 158 -17.50 -2.33 -13.76
C GLN A 158 -16.03 -2.22 -14.19
N MET A 159 -15.75 -2.20 -15.50
CA MET A 159 -14.40 -1.97 -16.04
C MET A 159 -13.83 -0.64 -15.56
N ARG A 160 -14.58 0.47 -15.74
CA ARG A 160 -14.14 1.80 -15.29
C ARG A 160 -13.88 1.85 -13.78
N LYS A 161 -14.72 1.19 -12.97
CA LYS A 161 -14.49 1.07 -11.51
C LYS A 161 -13.22 0.28 -11.20
N PHE A 162 -12.92 -0.77 -11.96
CA PHE A 162 -11.71 -1.58 -11.77
C PHE A 162 -10.45 -0.81 -12.16
N ILE A 163 -10.46 -0.09 -13.29
CA ILE A 163 -9.39 0.84 -13.68
C ILE A 163 -9.18 1.89 -12.58
N GLY A 164 -10.26 2.53 -12.11
CA GLY A 164 -10.19 3.52 -11.04
C GLY A 164 -9.60 2.97 -9.73
N LYS A 165 -9.98 1.76 -9.32
CA LYS A 165 -9.40 1.09 -8.14
C LYS A 165 -7.89 0.86 -8.31
N THR A 166 -7.47 0.42 -9.49
CA THR A 166 -6.05 0.17 -9.80
C THR A 166 -5.24 1.47 -9.81
N LEU A 167 -5.77 2.53 -10.43
CA LEU A 167 -5.14 3.85 -10.45
C LEU A 167 -5.02 4.44 -9.04
N ASN A 168 -6.07 4.35 -8.22
CA ASN A 168 -6.01 4.81 -6.84
C ASN A 168 -4.97 4.05 -6.02
N LEU A 169 -4.84 2.73 -6.21
CA LEU A 169 -3.79 1.96 -5.56
C LEU A 169 -2.39 2.42 -5.99
N LYS A 170 -2.16 2.61 -7.29
CA LYS A 170 -0.89 3.12 -7.83
C LYS A 170 -0.54 4.49 -7.28
N ASN A 171 -1.50 5.43 -7.26
CA ASN A 171 -1.29 6.76 -6.70
C ASN A 171 -0.98 6.71 -5.19
N ASN A 172 -1.71 5.89 -4.43
CA ASN A 172 -1.43 5.72 -3.01
C ASN A 172 -0.03 5.18 -2.76
N ILE A 173 0.48 4.25 -3.57
CA ILE A 173 1.86 3.77 -3.41
C ILE A 173 2.85 4.90 -3.71
N ALA A 174 2.66 5.61 -4.83
CA ALA A 174 3.55 6.70 -5.24
C ALA A 174 3.60 7.87 -4.23
N GLU A 175 2.47 8.21 -3.60
CA GLU A 175 2.42 9.29 -2.60
C GLU A 175 3.02 8.88 -1.24
N ASN A 176 2.83 7.63 -0.84
CA ASN A 176 3.05 7.22 0.54
C ASN A 176 4.38 6.49 0.75
N LEU A 177 5.03 6.02 -0.31
CA LEU A 177 6.16 5.10 -0.18
C LEU A 177 7.41 5.61 -0.91
N PHE A 178 8.08 6.60 -0.31
CA PHE A 178 9.45 6.97 -0.64
C PHE A 178 10.43 5.99 0.04
N VAL A 179 10.49 4.75 -0.47
CA VAL A 179 11.28 3.66 0.12
C VAL A 179 12.76 3.67 -0.26
N PHE A 180 13.15 4.51 -1.23
CA PHE A 180 14.51 4.51 -1.76
C PHE A 180 15.46 5.42 -0.98
N ASP A 181 14.96 6.50 -0.40
CA ASP A 181 15.81 7.44 0.32
C ASP A 181 16.14 6.91 1.72
N SER A 182 17.41 6.95 2.09
CA SER A 182 17.81 6.75 3.48
C SER A 182 17.44 7.99 4.29
N PRO A 183 16.96 7.83 5.54
CA PRO A 183 16.62 8.98 6.37
C PRO A 183 17.86 9.84 6.62
N ASP A 184 17.73 11.17 6.65
CA ASP A 184 18.85 12.13 6.77
C ASP A 184 19.84 11.78 7.89
N VAL A 185 19.34 11.24 9.00
CA VAL A 185 20.18 10.80 10.14
C VAL A 185 21.17 9.68 9.78
N ALA A 186 20.86 8.84 8.79
CA ALA A 186 21.73 7.77 8.32
C ALA A 186 22.88 8.29 7.44
N TRP A 187 22.76 9.48 6.82
CA TRP A 187 23.77 9.99 5.88
C TRP A 187 25.08 10.37 6.57
N ASN A 188 25.01 10.80 7.83
CA ASN A 188 26.15 11.35 8.55
C ASN A 188 26.77 10.35 9.54
N ASN A 189 26.22 9.14 9.67
CA ASN A 189 26.70 8.13 10.62
C ASN A 189 26.78 6.75 9.96
N LYS A 190 28.00 6.19 9.91
CA LYS A 190 28.28 4.90 9.29
C LYS A 190 27.49 3.75 9.92
N ASP A 191 27.36 3.73 11.24
CA ASP A 191 26.62 2.67 11.95
C ASP A 191 25.12 2.73 11.63
N LEU A 192 24.57 3.94 11.56
CA LEU A 192 23.17 4.16 11.19
C LEU A 192 22.90 3.81 9.71
N SER A 193 23.83 4.15 8.81
CA SER A 193 23.76 3.77 7.40
C SER A 193 23.83 2.25 7.20
N ASP A 194 24.70 1.56 7.95
CA ASP A 194 24.84 0.11 7.89
C ASP A 194 23.56 -0.58 8.40
N LEU A 195 22.99 -0.07 9.48
CA LEU A 195 21.71 -0.55 10.02
C LEU A 195 20.55 -0.36 9.02
N ASP A 196 20.40 0.83 8.42
CA ASP A 196 19.37 1.11 7.41
C ASP A 196 19.50 0.19 6.20
N TYR A 197 20.72 0.01 5.70
CA TYR A 197 21.01 -0.88 4.58
C TYR A 197 20.62 -2.33 4.89
N LYS A 198 21.07 -2.87 6.03
CA LYS A 198 20.77 -4.25 6.44
C LYS A 198 19.28 -4.48 6.67
N LEU A 199 18.58 -3.52 7.27
CA LEU A 199 17.13 -3.59 7.43
C LEU A 199 16.41 -3.59 6.07
N LYS A 200 16.82 -2.72 5.13
CA LYS A 200 16.21 -2.66 3.79
C LYS A 200 16.41 -3.95 2.99
N ASP A 201 17.58 -4.57 3.12
CA ASP A 201 17.91 -5.84 2.46
C ASP A 201 17.10 -7.00 3.06
N GLU A 202 17.15 -7.18 4.39
CA GLU A 202 16.43 -8.27 5.08
C GLU A 202 14.91 -8.16 4.95
N LEU A 203 14.35 -6.95 4.95
CA LEU A 203 12.90 -6.74 4.76
C LEU A 203 12.50 -6.72 3.28
N ASP A 204 13.44 -6.91 2.35
CA ASP A 204 13.26 -6.90 0.89
C ASP A 204 12.53 -5.64 0.39
N ILE A 205 12.74 -4.49 1.04
CA ILE A 205 11.96 -3.25 0.83
C ILE A 205 11.94 -2.86 -0.65
N ILE A 206 13.12 -2.82 -1.27
CA ILE A 206 13.31 -2.44 -2.68
C ILE A 206 12.67 -3.47 -3.62
N LYS A 207 12.92 -4.77 -3.38
CA LYS A 207 12.41 -5.86 -4.24
C LYS A 207 10.88 -5.91 -4.20
N ARG A 208 10.28 -5.76 -3.02
CA ARG A 208 8.82 -5.75 -2.83
C ARG A 208 8.19 -4.56 -3.53
N HIS A 209 8.79 -3.37 -3.45
CA HIS A 209 8.31 -2.20 -4.18
C HIS A 209 8.35 -2.42 -5.70
N GLN A 210 9.49 -2.85 -6.25
CA GLN A 210 9.62 -3.13 -7.69
C GLN A 210 8.64 -4.21 -8.17
N GLY A 211 8.43 -5.26 -7.37
CA GLY A 211 7.44 -6.30 -7.66
C GLY A 211 6.00 -5.75 -7.75
N ILE A 212 5.63 -4.85 -6.84
CA ILE A 212 4.33 -4.17 -6.88
C ILE A 212 4.20 -3.31 -8.15
N GLU A 213 5.20 -2.49 -8.47
CA GLU A 213 5.16 -1.63 -9.66
C GLU A 213 5.02 -2.43 -10.96
N ASN A 214 5.81 -3.50 -11.10
CA ASN A 214 5.75 -4.39 -12.25
C ASN A 214 4.36 -5.04 -12.38
N SER A 215 3.81 -5.56 -11.28
CA SER A 215 2.48 -6.19 -11.28
C SER A 215 1.37 -5.19 -11.63
N LEU A 216 1.43 -3.97 -11.08
CA LEU A 216 0.46 -2.91 -11.40
C LEU A 216 0.54 -2.48 -12.87
N ASN A 217 1.74 -2.44 -13.46
CA ASN A 217 1.89 -2.13 -14.88
C ASN A 217 1.27 -3.22 -15.77
N VAL A 218 1.53 -4.50 -15.46
CA VAL A 218 0.90 -5.63 -16.17
C VAL A 218 -0.62 -5.59 -16.04
N ILE A 219 -1.14 -5.33 -14.84
CA ILE A 219 -2.59 -5.20 -14.61
C ILE A 219 -3.14 -4.07 -15.47
N LYS A 220 -2.51 -2.89 -15.45
CA LYS A 220 -2.95 -1.73 -16.24
C LYS A 220 -3.00 -2.06 -17.73
N GLU A 221 -1.95 -2.66 -18.30
CA GLU A 221 -1.90 -3.05 -19.71
C GLU A 221 -3.05 -3.99 -20.09
N ASN A 222 -3.36 -4.98 -19.23
CA ASN A 222 -4.50 -5.87 -19.44
C ASN A 222 -5.83 -5.10 -19.39
N LEU A 223 -6.00 -4.20 -18.43
CA LEU A 223 -7.23 -3.40 -18.31
C LEU A 223 -7.43 -2.45 -19.49
N ASP A 224 -6.35 -1.85 -20.01
CA ASP A 224 -6.38 -1.01 -21.20
C ASP A 224 -6.87 -1.82 -22.41
N LEU A 225 -6.28 -3.01 -22.65
CA LEU A 225 -6.73 -3.94 -23.70
C LEU A 225 -8.20 -4.34 -23.54
N PHE A 226 -8.62 -4.70 -22.32
CA PHE A 226 -10.01 -5.08 -22.08
C PHE A 226 -10.97 -3.92 -22.32
N ASN A 227 -10.59 -2.69 -21.95
CA ASN A 227 -11.39 -1.51 -22.19
C ASN A 227 -11.57 -1.27 -23.70
N ASP A 228 -10.52 -1.44 -24.50
CA ASP A 228 -10.59 -1.28 -25.96
C ASP A 228 -11.54 -2.32 -26.61
N ILE A 229 -11.45 -3.59 -26.21
CA ILE A 229 -12.36 -4.65 -26.65
C ILE A 229 -13.83 -4.28 -26.35
N LEU A 230 -14.10 -3.73 -25.16
CA LEU A 230 -15.46 -3.28 -24.78
C LEU A 230 -15.93 -2.06 -25.57
N GLN A 231 -15.03 -1.18 -26.01
CA GLN A 231 -15.39 -0.01 -26.82
C GLN A 231 -15.75 -0.41 -28.25
N HIS A 232 -14.94 -1.28 -28.89
CA HIS A 232 -15.15 -1.72 -30.27
C HIS A 232 -16.48 -2.47 -30.49
N LYS A 233 -16.99 -3.18 -29.47
CA LYS A 233 -18.27 -3.91 -29.55
C LYS A 233 -19.49 -3.04 -29.91
N TYR A 234 -19.42 -1.72 -29.73
CA TYR A 234 -20.56 -0.81 -29.94
C TYR A 234 -20.37 0.18 -31.11
N SER A 235 -19.26 0.09 -31.86
CA SER A 235 -18.98 1.03 -32.96
C SER A 235 -19.98 0.92 -34.13
N SER A 236 -20.72 -0.19 -34.23
CA SER A 236 -21.71 -0.42 -35.29
C SER A 236 -23.05 0.27 -35.06
N MET A 237 -23.26 0.98 -33.94
CA MET A 237 -24.57 1.61 -33.70
C MET A 237 -24.87 2.75 -34.70
N LEU A 238 -23.85 3.56 -35.02
CA LEU A 238 -23.97 4.60 -36.06
C LEU A 238 -24.19 3.97 -37.45
N GLU A 239 -23.53 2.85 -37.71
CA GLU A 239 -23.66 2.08 -38.94
C GLU A 239 -25.11 1.59 -39.14
N TRP A 240 -25.73 1.04 -38.08
CA TRP A 240 -27.14 0.64 -38.11
C TRP A 240 -28.11 1.81 -38.31
N ILE A 241 -27.83 2.97 -37.74
CA ILE A 241 -28.65 4.19 -37.94
C ILE A 241 -28.61 4.60 -39.42
N ILE A 242 -27.43 4.63 -40.04
CA ILE A 242 -27.27 4.98 -41.46
C ILE A 242 -28.03 3.99 -42.35
N ILE A 243 -27.88 2.68 -42.09
CA ILE A 243 -28.58 1.63 -42.85
C ILE A 243 -30.10 1.82 -42.76
N LEU A 244 -30.64 2.07 -41.56
CA LEU A 244 -32.08 2.30 -41.35
C LEU A 244 -32.60 3.54 -42.08
N LEU A 245 -31.84 4.64 -42.07
CA LEU A 245 -32.21 5.87 -42.77
C LEU A 245 -32.30 5.65 -44.28
N ILE A 246 -31.32 4.97 -44.88
CA ILE A 246 -31.33 4.62 -46.30
C ILE A 246 -32.54 3.72 -46.61
N LEU A 247 -32.80 2.72 -45.77
CA LEU A 247 -33.90 1.77 -45.97
C LEU A 247 -35.26 2.48 -45.91
N PHE A 248 -35.43 3.43 -44.99
CA PHE A 248 -36.64 4.27 -44.91
C PHE A 248 -36.85 5.08 -46.20
N GLU A 249 -35.79 5.71 -46.71
CA GLU A 249 -35.86 6.52 -47.93
C GLU A 249 -36.20 5.69 -49.17
N VAL A 250 -35.61 4.49 -49.30
CA VAL A 250 -35.94 3.55 -50.38
C VAL A 250 -37.41 3.12 -50.30
N VAL A 251 -37.92 2.83 -49.10
CA VAL A 251 -39.34 2.46 -48.91
C VAL A 251 -40.26 3.62 -49.31
N GLN A 252 -39.94 4.85 -48.91
CA GLN A 252 -40.73 6.02 -49.29
C GLN A 252 -40.82 6.19 -50.81
N VAL A 253 -39.69 6.11 -51.52
CA VAL A 253 -39.65 6.22 -52.99
C VAL A 253 -40.47 5.12 -53.68
N ILE A 254 -40.46 3.90 -53.14
CA ILE A 254 -41.24 2.78 -53.69
C ILE A 254 -42.74 3.02 -53.49
N VAL A 255 -43.16 3.48 -52.30
CA VAL A 255 -44.56 3.78 -51.99
C VAL A 255 -45.08 4.92 -52.87
N GLU A 256 -44.31 5.99 -53.03
CA GLU A 256 -44.65 7.11 -53.93
C GLU A 256 -44.79 6.69 -55.39
N LYS A 257 -44.11 5.63 -55.84
CA LYS A 257 -44.23 5.12 -57.20
C LYS A 257 -45.36 4.11 -57.42
N LEU A 258 -45.88 3.51 -56.34
CA LEU A 258 -46.91 2.47 -56.40
C LEU A 258 -48.33 2.99 -56.16
N ILE A 259 -48.47 4.17 -55.58
CA ILE A 259 -49.73 4.90 -55.37
C ILE A 259 -49.90 5.93 -56.48
#